data_AF-A0A537W549-F1
#
_entry.id   AF-A0A537W549-F1
#
_cell.length_a   1.000
_cell.length_b   1.000
_cell.length_c   1.000
_cell.angle_alpha   90.00
_cell.angle_beta   90.00
_cell.angle_gamma   90.00
#
_symmetry.space_group_name_H-M   'P 1'
#
loop_
_entity.id
_entity.type
_entity.pdbx_description
1 polymer ?
#
loop_
_entity_poly.entity_id
_entity_poly.type
_entity_poly.pdbx_seq_one_letter_code
_entity_poly.pdbx_strand_id
1 'polypeptide(L)'
;MDAEGYRGARSAVATFQWTWPTITSTSIMDLNPEAGLFDDPMFSWSPVPGAARYEVEVNSDENFAAGSKWCCTGSTTGTSLAPLQVLANNRYYWRVRAIDARGDAGVWNEGQSLEKTFDPTTPTVRNLMVRNVAGRGLTGVPSTDTPIVTWDPVPGASRYEVQLGLYHG
;
A
#
# COMPACT_ATOMS: atom_id res chain seq x y z
N MET A 1 54.32 18.36 -1.94
CA MET A 1 55.44 19.23 -2.35
C MET A 1 56.32 19.27 -1.13
N ASP A 2 57.56 18.80 -1.21
CA ASP A 2 58.46 18.82 -0.05
C ASP A 2 59.01 20.24 0.19
N ALA A 3 59.83 20.38 1.24
CA ALA A 3 60.41 21.66 1.67
C ALA A 3 61.33 22.31 0.62
N GLU A 4 61.68 21.59 -0.44
CA GLU A 4 62.55 22.03 -1.54
C GLU A 4 61.76 22.34 -2.82
N GLY A 5 60.42 22.24 -2.78
CA GLY A 5 59.56 22.57 -3.90
C GLY A 5 59.31 21.43 -4.89
N TYR A 6 59.73 20.20 -4.59
CA TYR A 6 59.48 19.05 -5.47
C TYR A 6 58.06 18.53 -5.26
N ARG A 7 57.27 18.50 -6.34
CA ARG A 7 55.97 17.83 -6.31
C ARG A 7 56.22 16.31 -6.36
N GLY A 8 55.69 15.59 -5.37
CA GLY A 8 55.73 14.13 -5.36
C GLY A 8 55.09 13.55 -6.63
N ALA A 9 55.55 12.37 -7.04
CA ALA A 9 54.99 11.67 -8.18
C ALA A 9 53.49 11.44 -7.98
N ARG A 10 52.68 11.72 -9.01
CA ARG A 10 51.27 11.33 -9.00
C ARG A 10 51.20 9.82 -8.88
N SER A 11 50.24 9.31 -8.11
CA SER A 11 49.97 7.88 -8.07
C SER A 11 49.64 7.37 -9.48
N ALA A 12 49.85 6.07 -9.70
CA ALA A 12 49.28 5.41 -10.87
C ALA A 12 47.75 5.63 -10.89
N VAL A 13 47.18 5.75 -12.10
CA VAL A 13 45.73 5.75 -12.27
C VAL A 13 45.20 4.35 -11.96
N ALA A 14 44.19 4.27 -11.09
CA ALA A 14 43.47 3.03 -10.80
C ALA A 14 42.07 3.09 -11.41
N THR A 15 41.55 1.93 -11.80
CA THR A 15 40.16 1.76 -12.23
C THR A 15 39.38 1.00 -11.18
N PHE A 16 38.06 1.20 -11.14
CA PHE A 16 37.12 0.39 -10.37
C PHE A 16 35.97 -0.03 -11.27
N GLN A 17 35.38 -1.19 -10.97
CA GLN A 17 34.10 -1.57 -11.55
C GLN A 17 33.00 -1.15 -10.60
N TRP A 18 32.05 -0.37 -11.09
CA TRP A 18 30.84 -0.03 -10.36
C TRP A 18 29.70 -0.89 -10.87
N THR A 19 29.19 -1.76 -10.00
CA THR A 19 27.95 -2.48 -10.25
C THR A 19 26.90 -1.89 -9.34
N TRP A 20 25.81 -1.39 -9.92
CA TRP A 20 24.70 -0.83 -9.15
C TRP A 20 23.95 -1.97 -8.42
N PRO A 21 24.01 -2.07 -7.08
CA PRO A 21 23.34 -3.15 -6.37
C PRO A 21 21.87 -2.82 -6.19
N THR A 22 21.01 -3.38 -7.04
CA THR A 22 19.57 -3.06 -7.06
C THR A 22 18.70 -4.03 -6.25
N ILE A 23 19.32 -4.94 -5.51
CA ILE A 23 18.60 -5.88 -4.62
C ILE A 23 18.21 -5.14 -3.33
N THR A 24 16.97 -5.32 -2.89
CA THR A 24 16.43 -4.75 -1.65
C THR A 24 15.61 -5.76 -0.86
N SER A 25 15.56 -5.58 0.46
CA SER A 25 14.60 -6.26 1.32
C SER A 25 13.21 -5.64 1.16
N THR A 26 12.19 -6.49 1.19
CA THR A 26 10.77 -6.12 1.03
C THR A 26 9.97 -6.56 2.25
N SER A 27 8.88 -5.85 2.56
CA SER A 27 7.95 -6.19 3.63
C SER A 27 6.54 -5.70 3.28
N ILE A 28 5.53 -6.33 3.89
CA ILE A 28 4.14 -5.86 3.84
C ILE A 28 3.64 -5.72 5.27
N MET A 29 2.89 -4.66 5.52
CA MET A 29 2.13 -4.47 6.75
C MET A 29 0.67 -4.16 6.40
N ASP A 30 -0.25 -4.63 7.22
CA ASP A 30 -1.65 -4.18 7.17
C ASP A 30 -1.77 -2.89 7.98
N LEU A 31 -2.26 -1.81 7.37
CA LEU A 31 -2.48 -0.54 8.04
C LEU A 31 -3.70 -0.56 8.97
N ASN A 32 -4.57 -1.56 8.84
CA ASN A 32 -5.77 -1.70 9.66
C ASN A 32 -5.93 -3.13 10.21
N PRO A 33 -4.99 -3.62 11.04
CA PRO A 33 -4.98 -5.02 11.50
C PRO A 33 -6.13 -5.36 12.45
N GLU A 34 -6.75 -4.35 13.09
CA GLU A 34 -7.92 -4.52 13.97
C GLU A 34 -9.14 -5.06 13.21
N ALA A 35 -9.12 -4.95 11.89
CA ALA A 35 -10.12 -5.47 11.01
C ALA A 35 -10.04 -7.02 10.87
N GLY A 36 -8.92 -7.65 11.25
CA GLY A 36 -8.76 -9.10 11.18
C GLY A 36 -8.75 -9.68 9.75
N LEU A 37 -8.80 -8.82 8.72
CA LEU A 37 -8.62 -9.13 7.30
C LEU A 37 -7.55 -8.18 6.77
N PHE A 38 -6.63 -8.68 5.95
CA PHE A 38 -5.53 -7.89 5.39
C PHE A 38 -6.06 -6.98 4.27
N ASP A 39 -6.60 -5.84 4.66
CA ASP A 39 -7.43 -5.01 3.77
C ASP A 39 -6.70 -3.80 3.23
N ASP A 40 -5.77 -3.24 4.01
CA ASP A 40 -5.06 -2.00 3.69
C ASP A 40 -3.54 -2.25 3.63
N PRO A 41 -3.04 -2.92 2.58
CA PRO A 41 -1.63 -3.25 2.48
C PRO A 41 -0.75 -2.01 2.29
N MET A 42 0.28 -1.91 3.12
CA MET A 42 1.44 -1.05 2.91
C MET A 42 2.63 -1.92 2.47
N PHE A 43 2.97 -1.85 1.20
CA PHE A 43 4.20 -2.43 0.66
C PHE A 43 5.37 -1.53 1.02
N SER A 44 6.49 -2.08 1.50
CA SER A 44 7.67 -1.31 1.87
C SER A 44 8.95 -2.04 1.47
N TRP A 45 10.02 -1.27 1.23
CA TRP A 45 11.33 -1.80 0.88
C TRP A 45 12.46 -0.93 1.44
N SER A 46 13.66 -1.50 1.55
CA SER A 46 14.85 -0.71 1.91
C SER A 46 15.25 0.25 0.77
N PRO A 47 15.75 1.45 1.07
CA PRO A 47 16.25 2.35 0.04
C PRO A 47 17.39 1.71 -0.78
N VAL A 48 17.30 1.78 -2.11
CA VAL A 48 18.37 1.36 -3.03
C VAL A 48 19.28 2.56 -3.31
N PRO A 49 20.58 2.51 -2.98
CA PRO A 49 21.50 3.61 -3.24
C PRO A 49 21.52 4.00 -4.71
N GLY A 50 21.35 5.28 -5.04
CA GLY A 50 21.33 5.77 -6.43
C GLY A 50 19.98 5.67 -7.14
N ALA A 51 18.95 5.10 -6.49
CA ALA A 51 17.59 5.17 -7.01
C ALA A 51 17.05 6.60 -6.97
N ALA A 52 16.51 7.08 -8.10
CA ALA A 52 15.78 8.33 -8.16
C ALA A 52 14.28 8.12 -7.86
N ARG A 53 13.75 6.94 -8.24
CA ARG A 53 12.37 6.52 -8.00
C ARG A 53 12.28 5.00 -8.02
N TYR A 54 11.10 4.48 -7.71
CA TYR A 54 10.79 3.06 -7.71
C TYR A 54 9.55 2.79 -8.55
N GLU A 55 9.55 1.67 -9.26
CA GLU A 55 8.36 1.12 -9.90
C GLU A 55 7.86 -0.07 -9.08
N VAL A 56 6.55 -0.10 -8.81
CA VAL A 56 5.91 -1.14 -8.02
C VAL A 56 4.77 -1.76 -8.82
N GLU A 57 4.76 -3.08 -8.89
CA GLU A 57 3.67 -3.84 -9.51
C GLU A 57 3.02 -4.76 -8.47
N VAL A 58 1.70 -4.85 -8.54
CA VAL A 58 0.86 -5.77 -7.78
C VAL A 58 -0.07 -6.44 -8.78
N ASN A 59 0.03 -7.76 -8.86
CA ASN A 59 -0.62 -8.58 -9.86
C ASN A 59 -1.42 -9.70 -9.20
N SER A 60 -2.45 -10.19 -9.89
CA SER A 60 -3.21 -11.39 -9.48
C SER A 60 -2.57 -12.70 -9.94
N ASP A 61 -1.42 -12.64 -10.61
CA ASP A 61 -0.71 -13.79 -11.17
C ASP A 61 0.76 -13.74 -10.72
N GLU A 62 1.28 -14.87 -10.25
CA GLU A 62 2.65 -14.98 -9.70
C GLU A 62 3.74 -14.74 -10.75
N ASN A 63 3.43 -14.98 -12.02
CA ASN A 63 4.36 -14.81 -13.14
C ASN A 63 4.27 -13.41 -13.76
N PHE A 64 3.47 -12.51 -13.17
CA PHE A 64 3.24 -11.15 -13.66
C PHE A 64 2.77 -11.13 -15.13
N ALA A 65 1.91 -12.07 -15.51
CA ALA A 65 1.39 -12.21 -16.88
C ALA A 65 0.70 -10.93 -17.39
N ALA A 66 0.71 -10.70 -18.70
CA ALA A 66 0.01 -9.55 -19.30
C ALA A 66 -1.49 -9.57 -18.94
N GLY A 67 -2.00 -8.44 -18.46
CA GLY A 67 -3.40 -8.31 -18.01
C GLY A 67 -3.66 -8.72 -16.54
N SER A 68 -2.67 -9.32 -15.85
CA SER A 68 -2.79 -9.64 -14.41
C SER A 68 -2.49 -8.45 -13.50
N LYS A 69 -1.95 -7.35 -14.06
CA LYS A 69 -1.62 -6.15 -13.33
C LYS A 69 -2.88 -5.54 -12.72
N TRP A 70 -2.93 -5.53 -11.40
CA TRP A 70 -4.00 -4.92 -10.64
C TRP A 70 -3.64 -3.47 -10.29
N CYS A 71 -2.44 -3.25 -9.75
CA CYS A 71 -1.85 -1.92 -9.56
C CYS A 71 -0.30 -2.04 -9.62
N CYS A 72 0.52 -1.04 -9.35
CA CYS A 72 0.29 0.37 -9.57
C CYS A 72 0.85 0.72 -10.96
N THR A 73 0.21 1.63 -11.69
CA THR A 73 0.72 2.11 -12.99
C THR A 73 1.75 3.23 -12.85
N GLY A 74 2.15 3.60 -11.62
CA GLY A 74 3.02 4.74 -11.33
C GLY A 74 4.32 4.38 -10.61
N SER A 75 5.28 5.30 -10.71
CA SER A 75 6.51 5.28 -9.91
C SER A 75 6.38 6.14 -8.65
N THR A 76 7.00 5.74 -7.55
CA THR A 76 7.08 6.52 -6.30
C THR A 76 8.52 6.91 -5.97
N THR A 77 8.72 8.06 -5.33
CA THR A 77 10.02 8.46 -4.77
C THR A 77 10.20 7.96 -3.33
N GLY A 78 9.11 7.53 -2.68
CA GLY A 78 9.15 6.94 -1.35
C GLY A 78 9.64 5.49 -1.39
N THR A 79 9.83 4.92 -0.20
CA THR A 79 10.21 3.51 -0.01
C THR A 79 9.06 2.66 0.49
N SER A 80 7.84 3.16 0.32
CA SER A 80 6.61 2.47 0.63
C SER A 80 5.50 2.91 -0.31
N LEU A 81 4.49 2.05 -0.45
CA LEU A 81 3.31 2.30 -1.26
C LEU A 81 2.10 1.59 -0.65
N ALA A 82 1.05 2.37 -0.40
CA ALA A 82 -0.29 1.85 -0.15
C ALA A 82 -1.12 2.04 -1.42
N PRO A 83 -1.70 0.97 -2.02
CA PRO A 83 -2.60 1.10 -3.15
C PRO A 83 -3.83 1.94 -2.79
N LEU A 84 -4.25 2.82 -3.71
CA LEU A 84 -5.51 3.58 -3.56
C LEU A 84 -6.72 2.78 -4.01
N GLN A 85 -6.51 1.71 -4.79
CA GLN A 85 -7.56 0.83 -5.25
C GLN A 85 -7.84 -0.22 -4.17
N VAL A 86 -9.12 -0.48 -3.91
CA VAL A 86 -9.53 -1.54 -2.99
C VAL A 86 -9.26 -2.90 -3.63
N LEU A 87 -8.61 -3.80 -2.88
CA LEU A 87 -8.35 -5.17 -3.32
C LEU A 87 -9.63 -5.99 -3.30
N ALA A 88 -9.88 -6.73 -4.38
CA ALA A 88 -10.92 -7.75 -4.41
C ALA A 88 -10.43 -9.01 -3.68
N ASN A 89 -11.33 -9.94 -3.39
CA ASN A 89 -10.93 -11.23 -2.84
C ASN A 89 -10.05 -11.97 -3.85
N ASN A 90 -8.76 -12.10 -3.54
CA ASN A 90 -7.81 -12.82 -4.35
C ASN A 90 -6.48 -12.99 -3.60
N ARG A 91 -5.60 -13.82 -4.16
CA ARG A 91 -4.17 -13.77 -3.88
C ARG A 91 -3.50 -12.76 -4.82
N TYR A 92 -2.62 -11.94 -4.25
CA TYR A 92 -1.86 -10.93 -4.96
C TYR A 92 -0.36 -11.14 -4.76
N TYR A 93 0.40 -10.83 -5.79
CA TYR A 93 1.85 -10.90 -5.86
C TYR A 93 2.37 -9.52 -6.18
N TRP A 94 3.50 -9.14 -5.60
CA TRP A 94 4.05 -7.82 -5.85
C TRP A 94 5.56 -7.83 -5.99
N ARG A 95 6.05 -6.84 -6.73
CA ARG A 95 7.48 -6.62 -6.94
C ARG A 95 7.79 -5.14 -7.04
N VAL A 96 9.02 -4.80 -6.70
CA VAL A 96 9.55 -3.43 -6.80
C VAL A 96 10.92 -3.42 -7.46
N ARG A 97 11.20 -2.39 -8.27
CA ARG A 97 12.54 -2.13 -8.78
C ARG A 97 12.91 -0.66 -8.66
N ALA A 98 14.18 -0.40 -8.41
CA ALA A 98 14.74 0.94 -8.47
C ALA A 98 14.87 1.41 -9.92
N ILE A 99 14.69 2.71 -10.14
CA ILE A 99 14.99 3.39 -11.39
C ILE A 99 15.92 4.56 -11.05
N ASP A 100 17.06 4.65 -11.71
CA ASP A 100 18.03 5.72 -11.46
C ASP A 100 17.63 7.05 -12.11
N ALA A 101 18.45 8.09 -11.96
CA ALA A 101 18.18 9.42 -12.51
C ALA A 101 18.22 9.48 -14.05
N ARG A 102 18.80 8.48 -14.71
CA ARG A 102 18.87 8.34 -16.18
C ARG A 102 17.70 7.54 -16.74
N GLY A 103 16.92 6.90 -15.87
CA GLY A 103 15.82 6.03 -16.25
C GLY A 103 16.22 4.56 -16.38
N ASP A 104 17.45 4.21 -16.00
CA ASP A 104 17.92 2.82 -16.01
C ASP A 104 17.25 2.03 -14.88
N ALA A 105 16.66 0.90 -15.24
CA ALA A 105 15.91 0.05 -14.32
C ALA A 105 16.80 -1.02 -13.70
N GLY A 106 16.71 -1.16 -12.38
CA GLY A 106 17.31 -2.26 -11.63
C GLY A 106 16.56 -3.59 -11.81
N VAL A 107 17.07 -4.61 -11.13
CA VAL A 107 16.38 -5.91 -11.02
C VAL A 107 15.06 -5.77 -10.26
N TRP A 108 14.11 -6.65 -10.59
CA TRP A 108 12.90 -6.82 -9.81
C TRP A 108 13.20 -7.51 -8.48
N ASN A 109 12.59 -6.99 -7.41
CA ASN A 109 12.62 -7.57 -6.07
C ASN A 109 11.20 -7.99 -5.73
N GLU A 110 10.96 -9.29 -5.64
CA GLU A 110 9.67 -9.86 -5.29
C GLU A 110 9.48 -9.82 -3.78
N GLY A 111 8.27 -9.47 -3.34
CA GLY A 111 7.90 -9.53 -1.93
C GLY A 111 7.04 -10.73 -1.61
N GLN A 112 6.65 -10.84 -0.33
CA GLN A 112 5.69 -11.87 0.11
C GLN A 112 4.36 -11.72 -0.64
N SER A 113 3.64 -12.83 -0.86
CA SER A 113 2.28 -12.73 -1.39
C SER A 113 1.30 -12.23 -0.33
N LEU A 114 0.22 -11.62 -0.79
CA LEU A 114 -0.88 -11.12 0.01
C LEU A 114 -2.14 -11.94 -0.31
N GLU A 115 -2.90 -12.32 0.71
CA GLU A 115 -4.20 -12.96 0.52
C GLU A 115 -5.30 -12.05 1.07
N LYS A 116 -6.14 -11.55 0.18
CA LYS A 116 -7.31 -10.73 0.53
C LYS A 116 -8.54 -11.63 0.50
N THR A 117 -9.26 -11.64 1.62
CA THR A 117 -10.56 -12.31 1.73
C THR A 117 -11.60 -11.34 2.28
N PHE A 118 -12.87 -11.64 2.03
CA PHE A 118 -14.04 -10.95 2.54
C PHE A 118 -15.11 -12.02 2.68
N ASP A 119 -15.63 -12.18 3.89
CA ASP A 119 -16.73 -13.11 4.18
C ASP A 119 -18.07 -12.38 3.97
N PRO A 120 -18.84 -12.73 2.92
CA PRO A 120 -20.12 -12.09 2.64
C PRO A 120 -21.26 -12.64 3.50
N THR A 121 -21.05 -13.72 4.25
CA THR A 121 -22.11 -14.45 4.95
C THR A 121 -22.27 -14.07 6.42
N THR A 122 -21.23 -13.52 7.04
CA THR A 122 -21.30 -13.01 8.42
C THR A 122 -21.80 -11.56 8.40
N PRO A 123 -22.93 -11.22 9.05
CA PRO A 123 -23.31 -9.82 9.26
C PRO A 123 -22.24 -9.15 10.13
N THR A 124 -21.37 -8.36 9.50
CA THR A 124 -20.22 -7.72 10.14
C THR A 124 -20.52 -6.29 10.57
N VAL A 125 -21.60 -5.67 10.08
CA VAL A 125 -21.99 -4.31 10.47
C VAL A 125 -22.53 -4.34 11.91
N ARG A 126 -21.64 -4.06 12.86
CA ARG A 126 -21.95 -3.98 14.29
C ARG A 126 -22.28 -2.56 14.70
N ASN A 127 -22.90 -2.41 15.88
CA ASN A 127 -23.22 -1.11 16.48
C ASN A 127 -24.00 -0.14 15.58
N LEU A 128 -24.84 -0.67 14.68
CA LEU A 128 -25.73 0.15 13.85
C LEU A 128 -26.70 0.92 14.76
N MET A 129 -26.61 2.24 14.72
CA MET A 129 -27.45 3.11 15.53
C MET A 129 -27.68 4.46 14.85
N VAL A 130 -28.77 5.12 15.22
CA VAL A 130 -29.07 6.50 14.82
C VAL A 130 -28.79 7.42 16.00
N ARG A 131 -28.09 8.52 15.76
CA ARG A 131 -27.80 9.58 16.73
C ARG A 131 -28.34 10.92 16.22
N ASN A 132 -28.55 11.87 17.12
CA ASN A 132 -28.77 13.27 16.74
C ASN A 132 -27.43 14.03 16.63
N VAL A 133 -27.48 15.29 16.19
CA VAL A 133 -26.30 16.20 16.13
C VAL A 133 -25.61 16.43 17.48
N ALA A 134 -26.31 16.18 18.59
CA ALA A 134 -25.76 16.23 19.94
C ALA A 134 -25.08 14.91 20.37
N GLY A 135 -24.98 13.92 19.46
CA GLY A 135 -24.32 12.63 19.70
C GLY A 135 -25.11 11.65 20.56
N ARG A 136 -26.33 12.01 20.99
CA ARG A 136 -27.19 11.12 21.79
C ARG A 136 -27.80 10.03 20.91
N GLY A 137 -27.62 8.77 21.33
CA GLY A 137 -28.28 7.63 20.72
C GLY A 137 -29.80 7.77 20.82
N LEU A 138 -30.47 7.48 19.73
CA LEU A 138 -31.92 7.58 19.62
C LEU A 138 -32.54 6.19 19.77
N THR A 139 -33.32 5.98 20.84
CA THR A 139 -34.03 4.73 21.12
C THR A 139 -35.55 4.93 20.97
N GLY A 140 -36.29 3.92 20.52
CA GLY A 140 -37.76 4.01 20.31
C GLY A 140 -38.17 4.57 18.94
N VAL A 141 -39.19 5.44 18.89
CA VAL A 141 -39.54 6.27 17.70
C VAL A 141 -39.04 7.70 17.91
N PRO A 142 -37.74 7.94 17.74
CA PRO A 142 -37.15 9.26 17.91
C PRO A 142 -37.49 10.16 16.71
N SER A 143 -38.04 11.34 16.95
CA SER A 143 -38.05 12.40 15.95
C SER A 143 -36.77 13.24 16.11
N THR A 144 -36.02 13.34 15.02
CA THR A 144 -34.90 14.28 14.89
C THR A 144 -34.91 14.82 13.47
N ASP A 145 -34.69 16.12 13.31
CA ASP A 145 -34.59 16.73 11.98
C ASP A 145 -33.22 16.47 11.33
N THR A 146 -32.27 15.90 12.09
CA THR A 146 -30.89 15.65 11.67
C THR A 146 -30.38 14.28 12.18
N PRO A 147 -30.86 13.17 11.59
CA PRO A 147 -30.38 11.84 11.95
C PRO A 147 -28.97 11.60 11.40
N ILE A 148 -28.09 11.06 12.24
CA ILE A 148 -26.76 10.57 11.86
C ILE A 148 -26.78 9.06 12.06
N VAL A 149 -26.64 8.29 10.98
CA VAL A 149 -26.54 6.83 11.03
C VAL A 149 -25.06 6.46 11.19
N THR A 150 -24.74 5.64 12.19
CA THR A 150 -23.37 5.19 12.48
C THR A 150 -23.33 3.69 12.71
N TRP A 151 -22.23 3.05 12.33
CA TRP A 151 -21.94 1.64 12.56
C TRP A 151 -20.42 1.44 12.69
N ASP A 152 -20.00 0.30 13.21
CA ASP A 152 -18.58 -0.09 13.21
C ASP A 152 -18.12 -0.40 11.78
N PRO A 153 -16.93 0.06 11.36
CA PRO A 153 -16.40 -0.28 10.04
C PRO A 153 -16.25 -1.80 9.90
N VAL A 154 -16.71 -2.31 8.76
CA VAL A 154 -16.56 -3.69 8.34
C VAL A 154 -15.22 -3.86 7.61
N PRO A 155 -14.36 -4.77 8.10
CA PRO A 155 -13.14 -5.20 7.43
C PRO A 155 -13.41 -5.61 5.97
N GLY A 156 -12.70 -5.01 5.03
CA GLY A 156 -12.73 -5.37 3.62
C GLY A 156 -13.95 -4.86 2.86
N ALA A 157 -14.82 -4.09 3.50
CA ALA A 157 -15.96 -3.48 2.82
C ALA A 157 -15.51 -2.36 1.90
N SER A 158 -15.77 -2.51 0.61
CA SER A 158 -15.53 -1.46 -0.39
C SER A 158 -16.61 -0.36 -0.39
N ARG A 159 -17.80 -0.67 0.14
CA ARG A 159 -18.93 0.27 0.27
C ARG A 159 -19.93 -0.23 1.31
N TYR A 160 -20.79 0.68 1.76
CA TYR A 160 -21.99 0.38 2.54
C TYR A 160 -23.24 0.81 1.78
N GLU A 161 -24.31 0.04 1.92
CA GLU A 161 -25.65 0.41 1.46
C GLU A 161 -26.53 0.66 2.68
N VAL A 162 -27.21 1.81 2.71
CA VAL A 162 -28.12 2.19 3.79
C VAL A 162 -29.51 2.36 3.20
N GLN A 163 -30.46 1.57 3.69
CA GLN A 163 -31.87 1.64 3.29
C GLN A 163 -32.70 2.21 4.45
N LEU A 164 -33.56 3.18 4.14
CA LEU A 164 -34.50 3.79 5.09
C LEU A 164 -35.93 3.39 4.69
N GLY A 165 -36.67 2.80 5.63
CA GLY A 165 -38.07 2.43 5.45
C GLY A 165 -39.01 3.40 6.16
N LEU A 166 -40.20 3.59 5.61
CA LEU A 166 -41.29 4.26 6.32
C LEU A 166 -41.88 3.29 7.33
N TYR A 167 -42.03 3.74 8.57
CA TYR A 167 -42.75 2.98 9.58
C TYR A 167 -44.26 3.14 9.35
N HIS A 168 -44.91 2.05 8.97
CA HIS A 168 -46.36 1.93 9.00
C HIS A 168 -46.73 1.24 10.32
N GLY A 169 -47.31 2.02 11.23
CA GLY A 169 -47.73 1.53 12.55
C GLY A 169 -48.84 0.48 12.51
#